data_AF-A0A9P6DCC1-F1
#
_entry.id   AF-A0A9P6DCC1-F1
#
_cell.length_a   1.000
_cell.length_b   1.000
_cell.length_c   1.000
_cell.angle_alpha   90.00
_cell.angle_beta   90.00
_cell.angle_gamma   90.00
#
_symmetry.space_group_name_H-M   'P 1'
#
loop_
_entity.id
_entity.type
_entity.pdbx_description
1 polymer ?
#
loop_
_entity_poly.entity_id
_entity_poly.type
_entity_poly.pdbx_seq_one_letter_code
_entity_poly.pdbx_strand_id
1 'polypeptide(L)'
;MTSVSKPICIDDDLPSDETSSPATSLDLWIGTGREYQDVPKLVSNELSRRLSISAASRSLLPPNHISIAQLVHYQPPHLSEANQFHTPSSYFSATLPNTDCGYLRNHPIPRHDFLNKLRGSSGQAMLDGKVSIQHWATSGIYLPFEALSFWVLLIDICDSRRIWISAKRWLETHFTASHNALPGVASFRHFRSNWHKATAHLELPRFVHLPVVCFLYYIPAANITLSDNTLKLELTTRFFETIYKPLADLKPLILKGIKELGSRKETTNTDN
;
A
#
# COMPACT_ATOMS: atom_id res chain seq x y z
N MET A 1 -55.67 6.35 30.20
CA MET A 1 -55.27 5.22 31.06
C MET A 1 -54.08 4.55 30.41
N THR A 2 -52.87 5.04 30.69
CA THR A 2 -51.62 4.55 30.10
C THR A 2 -50.80 3.90 31.22
N SER A 3 -50.51 2.62 31.02
CA SER A 3 -49.85 1.73 31.97
C SER A 3 -48.40 2.14 32.19
N VAL A 4 -48.03 2.38 33.45
CA VAL A 4 -46.66 2.67 33.89
C VAL A 4 -45.97 1.34 34.17
N SER A 5 -45.05 0.93 33.30
CA SER A 5 -44.20 -0.25 33.51
C SER A 5 -43.18 0.01 34.60
N LYS A 6 -43.15 -0.87 35.60
CA LYS A 6 -42.16 -0.91 36.69
C LYS A 6 -40.78 -1.35 36.14
N PRO A 7 -39.68 -0.71 36.57
CA PRO A 7 -38.34 -1.20 36.27
C PRO A 7 -38.01 -2.42 37.15
N ILE A 8 -37.49 -3.46 36.50
CA ILE A 8 -36.96 -4.67 37.12
C ILE A 8 -35.52 -4.36 37.51
N CYS A 9 -35.23 -4.31 38.81
CA CYS A 9 -33.86 -4.29 39.33
C CYS A 9 -33.33 -5.73 39.29
N ILE A 10 -32.31 -5.97 38.48
CA ILE A 10 -31.52 -7.21 38.51
C ILE A 10 -30.28 -6.88 39.34
N ASP A 11 -30.25 -7.39 40.57
CA ASP A 11 -29.06 -7.39 41.42
C ASP A 11 -28.15 -8.55 40.96
N ASP A 12 -27.31 -8.28 39.96
CA ASP A 12 -26.24 -9.18 39.54
C ASP A 12 -25.03 -9.00 40.48
N ASP A 13 -25.07 -9.70 41.62
CA ASP A 13 -23.90 -9.97 42.47
C ASP A 13 -22.94 -10.91 41.73
N LEU A 14 -22.22 -10.37 40.76
CA LEU A 14 -21.10 -11.03 40.09
C LEU A 14 -19.86 -10.90 40.98
N PRO A 15 -19.23 -12.01 41.43
CA PRO A 15 -17.99 -11.95 42.18
C PRO A 15 -16.90 -11.32 41.31
N SER A 16 -16.53 -10.10 41.66
CA SER A 16 -15.38 -9.38 41.15
C SER A 16 -14.12 -10.12 41.56
N ASP A 17 -13.75 -11.15 40.78
CA ASP A 17 -12.44 -11.79 40.84
C ASP A 17 -11.43 -10.79 40.24
N GLU A 18 -11.15 -9.73 41.00
CA GLU A 18 -10.04 -8.80 40.80
C GLU A 18 -8.73 -9.54 41.10
N THR A 19 -8.42 -10.55 40.30
CA THR A 19 -7.04 -10.95 40.06
C THR A 19 -6.39 -9.84 39.27
N SER A 20 -6.01 -8.79 40.02
CA SER A 20 -5.11 -7.73 39.59
C SER A 20 -3.78 -8.38 39.19
N SER A 21 -3.73 -8.89 37.96
CA SER A 21 -2.49 -9.27 37.31
C SER A 21 -1.60 -8.04 37.43
N PRO A 22 -0.43 -8.13 38.09
CA PRO A 22 0.42 -6.99 38.35
C PRO A 22 0.67 -6.33 36.99
N ALA A 23 0.09 -5.14 36.82
CA ALA A 23 0.13 -4.39 35.58
C ALA A 23 1.59 -4.39 35.15
N THR A 24 1.87 -5.15 34.10
CA THR A 24 3.24 -5.39 33.63
C THR A 24 3.64 -4.10 32.94
N SER A 25 4.04 -3.11 33.74
CA SER A 25 4.24 -1.74 33.26
C SER A 25 5.27 -1.76 32.14
N LEU A 26 5.01 -0.98 31.10
CA LEU A 26 5.94 -0.75 30.00
C LEU A 26 7.30 -0.27 30.52
N ASP A 27 7.32 0.42 31.65
CA ASP A 27 8.52 0.92 32.33
C ASP A 27 9.47 -0.19 32.79
N LEU A 28 8.98 -1.43 32.97
CA LEU A 28 9.82 -2.59 33.32
C LEU A 28 10.61 -3.14 32.13
N TRP A 29 10.34 -2.63 30.93
CA TRP A 29 10.97 -3.06 29.68
C TRP A 29 11.86 -1.98 29.07
N ILE A 30 11.48 -0.72 29.21
CA ILE A 30 12.23 0.41 28.66
C ILE A 30 13.42 0.74 29.57
N GLY A 31 14.62 0.79 29.01
CA GLY A 31 15.88 1.14 29.67
C GLY A 31 16.51 0.00 30.47
N THR A 32 15.95 -1.20 30.44
CA THR A 32 16.42 -2.32 31.27
C THR A 32 17.42 -3.25 30.57
N GLY A 33 17.92 -2.89 29.39
CA GLY A 33 18.88 -3.70 28.62
C GLY A 33 18.31 -5.03 28.09
N ARG A 34 16.99 -5.12 27.95
CA ARG A 34 16.32 -6.30 27.37
C ARG A 34 16.41 -6.26 25.85
N GLU A 35 16.44 -7.44 25.24
CA GLU A 35 16.36 -7.59 23.78
C GLU A 35 14.90 -7.60 23.30
N TYR A 36 14.65 -7.00 22.13
CA TYR A 36 13.36 -7.04 21.46
C TYR A 36 13.16 -8.39 20.75
N GLN A 37 13.08 -9.48 21.52
CA GLN A 37 12.78 -10.82 21.04
C GLN A 37 11.70 -11.44 21.93
N ASP A 38 10.64 -11.95 21.31
CA ASP A 38 9.51 -12.58 22.01
C ASP A 38 8.89 -11.71 23.12
N VAL A 39 8.84 -10.39 22.88
CA VAL A 39 8.34 -9.41 23.85
C VAL A 39 6.84 -9.60 24.13
N PRO A 40 6.36 -9.24 25.34
CA PRO A 40 4.94 -9.26 25.66
C PRO A 40 4.11 -8.42 24.69
N LYS A 41 2.84 -8.82 24.51
CA LYS A 41 1.90 -8.13 23.62
C LYS A 41 1.79 -6.63 23.93
N LEU A 42 1.87 -6.22 25.19
CA LEU A 42 1.86 -4.81 25.58
C LEU A 42 3.00 -4.01 24.94
N VAL A 43 4.22 -4.55 24.96
CA VAL A 43 5.42 -3.92 24.36
C VAL A 43 5.26 -3.84 22.84
N SER A 44 4.80 -4.91 22.21
CA SER A 44 4.56 -4.95 20.76
C SER A 44 3.45 -3.98 20.32
N ASN A 45 2.38 -3.87 21.12
CA ASN A 45 1.30 -2.92 20.89
C ASN A 45 1.80 -1.48 21.01
N GLU A 46 2.67 -1.18 21.97
CA GLU A 46 3.25 0.15 22.12
C GLU A 46 4.13 0.52 20.92
N LEU A 47 4.99 -0.37 20.44
CA LEU A 47 5.76 -0.11 19.21
C LEU A 47 4.82 0.16 18.03
N SER A 48 3.79 -0.69 17.88
CA SER A 48 2.77 -0.54 16.83
C SER A 48 2.05 0.80 16.92
N ARG A 49 1.75 1.27 18.14
CA ARG A 49 1.15 2.58 18.40
C ARG A 49 2.09 3.72 18.02
N ARG A 50 3.38 3.65 18.40
CA ARG A 50 4.40 4.66 18.05
C ARG A 50 4.66 4.75 16.55
N LEU A 51 4.57 3.63 15.84
CA LEU A 51 4.72 3.56 14.38
C LEU A 51 3.43 3.91 13.63
N SER A 52 2.28 3.99 14.30
CA SER A 52 1.00 4.30 13.65
C SER A 52 0.95 5.73 13.15
N ILE A 53 0.42 5.92 11.94
CA ILE A 53 0.28 7.23 11.32
C ILE A 53 -0.95 7.95 11.87
N SER A 54 -0.70 9.12 12.46
CA SER A 54 -1.71 10.04 12.97
C SER A 54 -2.58 10.61 11.85
N ALA A 55 -3.76 11.12 12.21
CA ALA A 55 -4.64 11.78 11.24
C ALA A 55 -3.99 13.01 10.59
N ALA A 56 -3.20 13.77 11.37
CA ALA A 56 -2.47 14.94 10.89
C ALA A 56 -1.47 14.55 9.80
N SER A 57 -0.60 13.58 10.06
CA SER A 57 0.34 13.13 9.03
C SER A 57 -0.36 12.46 7.86
N ARG A 58 -1.44 11.69 8.09
CA ARG A 58 -2.20 11.07 6.99
C ARG A 58 -2.77 12.12 6.02
N SER A 59 -3.16 13.29 6.51
CA SER A 59 -3.64 14.39 5.66
C SER A 59 -2.57 14.98 4.73
N LEU A 60 -1.28 14.70 4.99
CA LEU A 60 -0.16 15.10 4.15
C LEU A 60 0.03 14.18 2.94
N LEU A 61 -0.56 12.99 2.97
CA LEU A 61 -0.51 12.03 1.87
C LEU A 61 -1.65 12.27 0.89
N PRO A 62 -1.51 11.84 -0.38
CA PRO A 62 -2.63 11.84 -1.32
C PRO A 62 -3.81 11.03 -0.74
N PRO A 63 -5.04 11.56 -0.80
CA PRO A 63 -6.22 10.83 -0.34
C PRO A 63 -6.41 9.51 -1.11
N ASN A 64 -6.90 8.46 -0.46
CA ASN A 64 -7.12 7.14 -1.08
C ASN A 64 -8.12 7.15 -2.26
N HIS A 65 -8.87 8.23 -2.44
CA HIS A 65 -9.89 8.38 -3.49
C HIS A 65 -9.42 9.21 -4.69
N ILE A 66 -8.14 9.59 -4.77
CA ILE A 66 -7.65 10.29 -5.96
C ILE A 66 -7.66 9.39 -7.19
N SER A 67 -7.91 9.98 -8.35
CA SER A 67 -7.81 9.28 -9.63
C SER A 67 -6.36 8.94 -9.98
N ILE A 68 -6.17 7.96 -10.86
CA ILE A 68 -4.84 7.61 -11.39
C ILE A 68 -4.20 8.79 -12.13
N ALA A 69 -5.00 9.61 -12.82
CA ALA A 69 -4.49 10.83 -13.45
C ALA A 69 -3.90 11.78 -12.39
N GLN A 70 -4.62 12.01 -11.29
CA GLN A 70 -4.12 12.81 -10.17
C GLN A 70 -2.87 12.19 -9.53
N LEU A 71 -2.82 10.86 -9.36
CA LEU A 71 -1.65 10.17 -8.82
C LEU A 71 -0.41 10.32 -9.71
N VAL A 72 -0.59 10.26 -11.04
CA VAL A 72 0.50 10.47 -12.01
C VAL A 72 1.04 11.90 -11.92
N HIS A 73 0.15 12.88 -11.73
CA HIS A 73 0.51 14.29 -11.59
C HIS A 73 1.01 14.67 -10.19
N TYR A 74 0.75 13.84 -9.17
CA TYR A 74 1.29 14.03 -7.83
C TYR A 74 2.82 14.05 -7.85
N GLN A 75 3.43 14.98 -7.14
CA GLN A 75 4.88 15.14 -7.03
C GLN A 75 5.32 14.70 -5.63
N PRO A 76 5.68 13.42 -5.44
CA PRO A 76 6.27 13.00 -4.18
C PRO A 76 7.68 13.58 -4.02
N PRO A 77 8.20 13.67 -2.78
CA PRO A 77 9.62 13.92 -2.58
C PRO A 77 10.46 12.85 -3.30
N HIS A 78 11.67 13.20 -3.70
CA HIS A 78 12.54 12.30 -4.43
C HIS A 78 13.13 11.23 -3.50
N LEU A 79 13.41 10.04 -4.02
CA LEU A 79 14.18 9.02 -3.29
C LEU A 79 15.66 9.44 -3.24
N SER A 80 16.27 9.33 -2.06
CA SER A 80 17.68 9.58 -1.86
C SER A 80 18.53 8.53 -2.57
N GLU A 81 19.49 8.96 -3.38
CA GLU A 81 20.52 8.09 -3.96
C GLU A 81 21.73 7.91 -3.05
N ALA A 82 21.89 8.78 -2.05
CA ALA A 82 23.02 8.75 -1.13
C ALA A 82 23.06 7.44 -0.33
N ASN A 83 24.23 6.83 -0.28
CA ASN A 83 24.49 5.69 0.59
C ASN A 83 24.51 6.18 2.04
N GLN A 84 23.72 5.52 2.89
CA GLN A 84 23.73 5.78 4.33
C GLN A 84 24.81 4.90 4.96
N PHE A 85 25.90 5.53 5.41
CA PHE A 85 27.09 4.85 5.92
C PHE A 85 27.00 4.44 7.39
N HIS A 86 26.04 4.96 8.14
CA HIS A 86 25.89 4.68 9.57
C HIS A 86 24.95 3.51 9.86
N THR A 87 25.22 2.82 10.96
CA THR A 87 24.37 1.74 11.49
C THR A 87 22.96 2.27 11.74
N PRO A 88 21.89 1.59 11.29
CA PRO A 88 20.50 2.06 11.45
C PRO A 88 20.15 2.47 12.89
N SER A 89 20.61 1.71 13.89
CA SER A 89 20.37 2.00 15.31
C SER A 89 20.91 3.35 15.78
N SER A 90 21.95 3.91 15.14
CA SER A 90 22.53 5.19 15.53
C SER A 90 21.65 6.40 15.20
N TYR A 91 20.61 6.22 14.38
CA TYR A 91 19.66 7.28 14.07
C TYR A 91 18.56 7.43 15.11
N PHE A 92 18.44 6.52 16.08
CA PHE A 92 17.47 6.68 17.15
C PHE A 92 18.03 7.52 18.29
N SER A 93 17.24 8.46 18.80
CA SER A 93 17.66 9.41 19.83
C SER A 93 16.74 9.38 21.04
N ALA A 94 17.32 9.67 22.21
CA ALA A 94 16.58 9.94 23.45
C ALA A 94 16.03 11.39 23.49
N THR A 95 16.47 12.26 22.58
CA THR A 95 15.92 13.61 22.42
C THR A 95 14.47 13.52 21.95
N LEU A 96 13.58 14.34 22.52
CA LEU A 96 12.20 14.42 22.05
C LEU A 96 12.12 14.87 20.59
N PRO A 97 11.11 14.40 19.83
CA PRO A 97 10.84 14.93 18.50
C PRO A 97 10.68 16.45 18.55
N ASN A 98 11.40 17.16 17.68
CA ASN A 98 11.28 18.62 17.53
C ASN A 98 10.63 19.03 16.20
N THR A 99 10.26 18.05 15.38
CA THR A 99 9.71 18.23 14.04
C THR A 99 8.66 17.15 13.77
N ASP A 100 7.62 17.49 13.00
CA ASP A 100 6.56 16.58 12.60
C ASP A 100 6.79 15.93 11.21
N CYS A 101 5.86 15.09 10.75
CA CYS A 101 5.95 14.47 9.42
C CYS A 101 5.73 15.47 8.26
N GLY A 102 5.26 16.69 8.53
CA GLY A 102 5.13 17.77 7.56
C GLY A 102 6.46 18.11 6.91
N TYR A 103 7.54 18.08 7.71
CA TYR A 103 8.92 18.25 7.24
C TYR A 103 9.24 17.27 6.09
N LEU A 104 8.83 16.00 6.21
CA LEU A 104 9.18 14.94 5.27
C LEU A 104 8.67 15.15 3.84
N ARG A 105 7.69 16.04 3.63
CA ARG A 105 7.17 16.35 2.28
C ARG A 105 8.18 17.03 1.37
N ASN A 106 9.12 17.77 1.97
CA ASN A 106 10.09 18.59 1.24
C ASN A 106 11.51 18.02 1.29
N HIS A 107 11.68 16.85 1.90
CA HIS A 107 12.98 16.22 2.08
C HIS A 107 13.05 14.87 1.36
N PRO A 108 14.27 14.42 0.98
CA PRO A 108 14.45 13.15 0.30
C PRO A 108 13.86 11.99 1.12
N ILE A 109 13.38 10.94 0.45
CA ILE A 109 12.92 9.70 1.08
C ILE A 109 14.12 8.75 1.21
N PRO A 110 14.30 8.02 2.33
CA PRO A 110 15.41 7.08 2.43
C PRO A 110 15.22 5.89 1.48
N ARG A 111 16.29 5.20 1.12
CA ARG A 111 16.21 3.98 0.28
C ARG A 111 15.46 2.88 1.02
N HIS A 112 14.76 2.03 0.25
CA HIS A 112 13.94 0.93 0.77
C HIS A 112 14.70 0.02 1.73
N ASP A 113 15.91 -0.44 1.35
CA ASP A 113 16.70 -1.36 2.17
C ASP A 113 17.14 -0.74 3.49
N PHE A 114 17.52 0.54 3.47
CA PHE A 114 17.87 1.25 4.70
C PHE A 114 16.65 1.48 5.59
N LEU A 115 15.52 1.89 5.01
CA LEU A 115 14.28 2.07 5.76
C LEU A 115 13.81 0.78 6.42
N ASN A 116 13.95 -0.37 5.74
CA ASN A 116 13.65 -1.67 6.31
C ASN A 116 14.57 -2.02 7.49
N LYS A 117 15.87 -1.75 7.36
CA LYS A 117 16.82 -1.94 8.46
C LYS A 117 16.50 -1.02 9.64
N LEU A 118 16.19 0.25 9.38
CA LEU A 118 15.81 1.23 10.39
C LEU A 118 14.53 0.80 11.13
N ARG A 119 13.52 0.33 10.38
CA ARG A 119 12.28 -0.22 10.95
C ARG A 119 12.54 -1.50 11.74
N GLY A 120 13.42 -2.38 11.26
CA GLY A 120 13.83 -3.59 11.98
C GLY A 120 14.49 -3.29 13.33
N SER A 121 15.26 -2.20 13.43
CA SER A 121 15.89 -1.76 14.68
C SER A 121 14.97 -0.96 15.61
N SER A 122 13.76 -0.58 15.18
CA SER A 122 12.88 0.32 15.95
C SER A 122 12.40 -0.28 17.28
N GLY A 123 12.15 -1.59 17.33
CA GLY A 123 11.75 -2.27 18.56
C GLY A 123 12.83 -2.21 19.64
N GLN A 124 14.07 -2.56 19.27
CA GLN A 124 15.21 -2.45 20.20
C GLN A 124 15.44 -1.01 20.61
N ALA A 125 15.43 -0.06 19.68
CA ALA A 125 15.61 1.35 20.01
C ALA A 125 14.55 1.86 21.00
N MET A 126 13.30 1.43 20.86
CA MET A 126 12.25 1.76 21.82
C MET A 126 12.56 1.20 23.22
N LEU A 127 13.01 -0.05 23.33
CA LEU A 127 13.45 -0.64 24.59
C LEU A 127 14.69 0.04 25.15
N ASP A 128 15.58 0.56 24.32
CA ASP A 128 16.76 1.32 24.75
C ASP A 128 16.42 2.76 25.19
N GLY A 129 15.13 3.09 25.35
CA GLY A 129 14.68 4.40 25.79
C GLY A 129 14.74 5.49 24.73
N LYS A 130 14.87 5.12 23.45
CA LYS A 130 14.81 6.10 22.35
C LYS A 130 13.36 6.49 22.08
N VAL A 131 13.15 7.77 21.78
CA VAL A 131 11.83 8.38 21.61
C VAL A 131 11.66 9.09 20.27
N SER A 132 12.75 9.30 19.53
CA SER A 132 12.73 9.93 18.22
C SER A 132 13.75 9.31 17.27
N ILE A 133 13.68 9.76 16.01
CA ILE A 133 14.57 9.36 14.92
C ILE A 133 15.23 10.63 14.39
N GLN A 134 16.55 10.71 14.47
CA GLN A 134 17.33 11.76 13.84
C GLN A 134 17.25 11.64 12.32
N HIS A 135 16.93 12.74 11.64
CA HIS A 135 16.91 12.77 10.18
C HIS A 135 18.32 12.50 9.61
N TRP A 136 18.45 11.58 8.65
CA TRP A 136 19.77 11.11 8.24
C TRP A 136 20.59 12.15 7.47
N ALA A 137 19.92 13.09 6.78
CA ALA A 137 20.58 14.11 5.98
C ALA A 137 20.72 15.45 6.69
N THR A 138 20.14 15.62 7.88
CA THR A 138 20.08 16.92 8.56
C THR A 138 20.27 16.73 10.06
N SER A 139 21.40 17.22 10.58
CA SER A 139 21.68 17.19 12.02
C SER A 139 20.70 18.08 12.79
N GLY A 140 20.41 17.70 14.03
CA GLY A 140 19.53 18.47 14.92
C GLY A 140 18.03 18.34 14.63
N ILE A 141 17.63 17.59 13.59
CA ILE A 141 16.22 17.29 13.31
C ILE A 141 15.87 15.92 13.88
N TYR A 142 14.87 15.88 14.76
CA TYR A 142 14.38 14.68 15.44
C TYR A 142 12.89 14.50 15.14
N LEU A 143 12.58 13.38 14.51
CA LEU A 143 11.25 13.02 14.02
C LEU A 143 10.60 11.98 14.95
N PRO A 144 9.26 11.91 15.02
CA PRO A 144 8.57 10.84 15.74
C PRO A 144 8.81 9.48 15.06
N PHE A 145 8.60 8.39 15.80
CA PHE A 145 8.66 7.02 15.28
C PHE A 145 7.73 6.80 14.07
N GLU A 146 6.59 7.48 14.06
CA GLU A 146 5.63 7.55 12.96
C GLU A 146 6.27 7.87 11.59
N ALA A 147 7.37 8.62 11.57
CA ALA A 147 8.09 8.97 10.35
C ALA A 147 8.51 7.73 9.52
N LEU A 148 8.80 6.61 10.19
CA LEU A 148 9.13 5.35 9.51
C LEU A 148 7.98 4.86 8.64
N SER A 149 6.77 4.80 9.20
CA SER A 149 5.58 4.38 8.45
C SER A 149 5.22 5.40 7.38
N PHE A 150 5.42 6.69 7.66
CA PHE A 150 5.19 7.75 6.69
C PHE A 150 6.09 7.60 5.45
N TRP A 151 7.39 7.35 5.65
CA TRP A 151 8.30 7.07 4.54
C TRP A 151 7.93 5.82 3.76
N VAL A 152 7.50 4.74 4.43
CA VAL A 152 7.04 3.51 3.74
C VAL A 152 5.91 3.83 2.77
N LEU A 153 4.89 4.57 3.24
CA LEU A 153 3.77 4.97 2.37
C LEU A 153 4.22 5.88 1.22
N LEU A 154 5.16 6.78 1.44
CA LEU A 154 5.71 7.62 0.36
C LEU A 154 6.45 6.78 -0.69
N ILE A 155 7.20 5.75 -0.30
CA ILE A 155 7.84 4.83 -1.24
C ILE A 155 6.78 4.09 -2.06
N ASP A 156 5.74 3.56 -1.42
CA ASP A 156 4.64 2.87 -2.11
C ASP A 156 3.94 3.77 -3.13
N ILE A 157 3.74 5.05 -2.79
CA ILE A 157 3.19 6.07 -3.69
C ILE A 157 4.15 6.31 -4.87
N CYS A 158 5.45 6.47 -4.61
CA CYS A 158 6.47 6.64 -5.66
C CYS A 158 6.49 5.45 -6.63
N ASP A 159 6.46 4.24 -6.10
CA ASP A 159 6.47 3.01 -6.91
C ASP A 159 5.20 2.86 -7.73
N SER A 160 4.04 3.07 -7.11
CA SER A 160 2.76 3.08 -7.81
C SER A 160 2.76 4.09 -8.95
N ARG A 161 3.16 5.33 -8.67
CA ARG A 161 3.27 6.39 -9.68
C ARG A 161 4.21 6.01 -10.82
N ARG A 162 5.37 5.42 -10.54
CA ARG A 162 6.33 4.97 -11.55
C ARG A 162 5.76 3.87 -12.45
N ILE A 163 5.03 2.92 -11.87
CA ILE A 163 4.32 1.87 -12.63
C ILE A 163 3.29 2.52 -13.56
N TRP A 164 2.50 3.46 -13.05
CA TRP A 164 1.47 4.15 -13.83
C TRP A 164 2.02 5.01 -14.96
N ILE A 165 3.10 5.75 -14.71
CA ILE A 165 3.78 6.52 -15.76
C ILE A 165 4.31 5.58 -16.85
N SER A 166 4.89 4.45 -16.48
CA SER A 166 5.39 3.45 -17.44
C SER A 166 4.25 2.86 -18.26
N ALA A 167 3.13 2.51 -17.63
CA ALA A 167 1.93 2.02 -18.31
C ALA A 167 1.35 3.06 -19.27
N LYS A 168 1.22 4.32 -18.83
CA LYS A 168 0.77 5.43 -19.68
C LYS A 168 1.66 5.59 -20.92
N ARG A 169 2.99 5.61 -20.75
CA ARG A 169 3.95 5.70 -21.87
C ARG A 169 3.80 4.51 -22.83
N TRP A 170 3.64 3.30 -22.30
CA TRP A 170 3.44 2.11 -23.12
C TRP A 170 2.17 2.22 -23.99
N LEU A 171 1.06 2.68 -23.40
CA LEU A 171 -0.19 2.93 -24.12
C LEU A 171 0.02 4.01 -25.19
N GLU A 172 0.64 5.13 -24.85
CA GLU A 172 0.89 6.22 -25.81
C GLU A 172 1.69 5.73 -27.02
N THR A 173 2.74 4.93 -26.82
CA THR A 173 3.56 4.36 -27.90
C THR A 173 2.77 3.41 -28.82
N HIS A 174 1.88 2.58 -28.28
CA HIS A 174 1.18 1.55 -29.08
C HIS A 174 -0.10 2.08 -29.75
N PHE A 175 -0.78 3.05 -29.14
CA PHE A 175 -2.03 3.59 -29.67
C PHE A 175 -1.83 4.69 -30.71
N THR A 176 -0.79 5.52 -30.58
CA THR A 176 -0.49 6.55 -31.60
C THR A 176 -0.01 5.93 -32.91
N ALA A 177 0.76 4.84 -32.85
CA ALA A 177 1.20 4.09 -34.03
C ALA A 177 0.03 3.45 -34.81
N SER A 178 -1.00 2.97 -34.10
CA SER A 178 -2.17 2.35 -34.74
C SER A 178 -3.13 3.37 -35.37
N HIS A 179 -3.13 4.63 -34.92
CA HIS A 179 -4.09 5.62 -35.43
C HIS A 179 -3.72 6.19 -36.81
N ASN A 180 -2.48 6.01 -37.26
CA ASN A 180 -2.00 6.39 -38.60
C ASN A 180 -2.17 5.27 -39.65
N ALA A 181 -2.72 4.11 -39.29
CA ALA A 181 -3.07 3.05 -40.24
C ALA A 181 -4.53 3.22 -40.72
N LEU A 182 -4.73 3.26 -42.04
CA LEU A 182 -5.93 3.65 -42.78
C LEU A 182 -7.27 3.01 -42.30
N PRO A 183 -8.41 3.72 -42.52
CA PRO A 183 -9.74 3.26 -42.11
C PRO A 183 -10.26 2.15 -43.04
N GLY A 184 -10.09 0.90 -42.63
CA GLY A 184 -10.85 -0.24 -43.15
C GLY A 184 -12.00 -0.58 -42.20
N VAL A 185 -13.22 -0.60 -42.73
CA VAL A 185 -14.51 -0.91 -42.08
C VAL A 185 -14.38 -1.82 -40.84
N ALA A 186 -14.70 -1.28 -39.66
CA ALA A 186 -14.65 -2.01 -38.40
C ALA A 186 -15.79 -3.04 -38.31
N SER A 187 -15.49 -4.30 -38.62
CA SER A 187 -16.40 -5.44 -38.42
C SER A 187 -16.45 -5.82 -36.95
N PHE A 188 -17.56 -5.58 -36.24
CA PHE A 188 -17.76 -5.96 -34.82
C PHE A 188 -17.52 -7.46 -34.58
N ARG A 189 -16.42 -7.81 -33.89
CA ARG A 189 -16.14 -9.19 -33.45
C ARG A 189 -16.70 -9.35 -32.05
N HIS A 190 -17.60 -10.32 -31.90
CA HIS A 190 -18.26 -10.59 -30.64
C HIS A 190 -17.28 -11.24 -29.67
N PHE A 191 -17.00 -10.54 -28.57
CA PHE A 191 -16.27 -11.11 -27.45
C PHE A 191 -17.27 -11.81 -26.52
N ARG A 192 -17.01 -13.08 -26.16
CA ARG A 192 -17.84 -13.82 -25.21
C ARG A 192 -17.05 -14.07 -23.93
N SER A 193 -17.37 -13.34 -22.86
CA SER A 193 -17.00 -13.76 -21.50
C SER A 193 -18.18 -14.45 -20.84
N ASN A 194 -17.96 -15.63 -20.26
CA ASN A 194 -18.97 -16.33 -19.49
C ASN A 194 -18.93 -15.88 -18.02
N TRP A 195 -20.11 -15.67 -17.46
CA TRP A 195 -20.30 -15.32 -16.06
C TRP A 195 -20.15 -16.56 -15.20
N HIS A 196 -19.28 -16.51 -14.21
CA HIS A 196 -19.19 -17.58 -13.22
C HIS A 196 -20.24 -17.32 -12.13
N LYS A 197 -21.01 -18.36 -11.75
CA LYS A 197 -22.10 -18.24 -10.75
C LYS A 197 -21.65 -17.57 -9.43
N ALA A 198 -20.39 -17.78 -9.04
CA ALA A 198 -19.81 -17.21 -7.82
C ALA A 198 -19.55 -15.69 -7.87
N THR A 199 -19.56 -15.04 -9.04
CA THR A 199 -19.32 -13.58 -9.19
C THR A 199 -20.47 -12.85 -9.88
N ALA A 200 -21.59 -13.54 -10.13
CA ALA A 200 -22.74 -12.97 -10.82
C ALA A 200 -23.37 -11.78 -10.06
N HIS A 201 -23.32 -11.79 -8.73
CA HIS A 201 -23.83 -10.72 -7.86
C HIS A 201 -23.00 -9.42 -7.91
N LEU A 202 -21.82 -9.45 -8.55
CA LEU A 202 -20.94 -8.29 -8.66
C LEU A 202 -21.02 -7.61 -10.03
N GLU A 203 -21.82 -8.11 -10.98
CA GLU A 203 -21.95 -7.54 -12.32
C GLU A 203 -20.61 -7.32 -13.05
N LEU A 204 -19.60 -8.17 -12.79
CA LEU A 204 -18.29 -8.11 -13.45
C LEU A 204 -17.93 -9.41 -14.20
N PRO A 205 -17.62 -9.36 -15.51
CA PRO A 205 -17.20 -10.54 -16.28
C PRO A 205 -15.79 -11.01 -15.91
N ARG A 206 -15.60 -12.30 -15.58
CA ARG A 206 -14.25 -12.83 -15.29
C ARG A 206 -13.39 -13.02 -16.53
N PHE A 207 -12.25 -12.34 -16.58
CA PHE A 207 -11.12 -12.67 -17.43
C PHE A 207 -10.27 -13.69 -16.67
N VAL A 208 -10.00 -14.84 -17.27
CA VAL A 208 -9.49 -16.02 -16.55
C VAL A 208 -8.14 -15.75 -15.83
N HIS A 209 -7.42 -14.66 -16.14
CA HIS A 209 -6.09 -14.37 -15.58
C HIS A 209 -5.69 -12.89 -15.46
N LEU A 210 -6.64 -11.97 -15.52
CA LEU A 210 -6.41 -10.54 -15.23
C LEU A 210 -7.40 -10.15 -14.13
N PRO A 211 -7.00 -9.39 -13.09
CA PRO A 211 -7.97 -8.83 -12.16
C PRO A 211 -8.92 -7.96 -12.96
N VAL A 212 -10.14 -8.48 -13.15
CA VAL A 212 -11.21 -7.98 -14.02
C VAL A 212 -11.43 -6.49 -13.86
N VAL A 213 -11.46 -6.06 -12.61
CA VAL A 213 -11.71 -4.68 -12.20
C VAL A 213 -10.61 -3.76 -12.71
N CYS A 214 -9.34 -4.18 -12.65
CA CYS A 214 -8.23 -3.37 -13.12
C CYS A 214 -8.27 -3.22 -14.63
N PHE A 215 -8.56 -4.30 -15.36
CA PHE A 215 -8.56 -4.25 -16.82
C PHE A 215 -9.74 -3.43 -17.37
N LEU A 216 -10.95 -3.63 -16.85
CA LEU A 216 -12.15 -2.88 -17.28
C LEU A 216 -12.03 -1.38 -16.98
N TYR A 217 -11.34 -0.99 -15.90
CA TYR A 217 -11.09 0.41 -15.59
C TYR A 217 -10.33 1.16 -16.70
N TYR A 218 -9.50 0.46 -17.47
CA TYR A 218 -8.71 1.09 -18.55
C TYR A 218 -9.42 1.12 -19.90
N ILE A 219 -10.56 0.45 -20.04
CA ILE A 219 -11.26 0.43 -21.32
C ILE A 219 -12.14 1.67 -21.37
N PRO A 220 -11.91 2.61 -22.31
CA PRO A 220 -12.78 3.78 -22.43
C PRO A 220 -14.23 3.32 -22.67
N ALA A 221 -15.20 3.95 -22.00
CA ALA A 221 -16.61 3.55 -22.10
C ALA A 221 -17.12 3.50 -23.55
N ALA A 222 -16.60 4.36 -24.43
CA ALA A 222 -16.93 4.36 -25.86
C ALA A 222 -16.49 3.08 -26.62
N ASN A 223 -15.60 2.28 -26.03
CA ASN A 223 -15.16 0.99 -26.58
C ASN A 223 -15.88 -0.20 -25.96
N ILE A 224 -16.85 0.05 -25.08
CA ILE A 224 -17.64 -0.96 -24.39
C ILE A 224 -19.10 -0.82 -24.85
N THR A 225 -19.66 -1.90 -25.37
CA THR A 225 -21.10 -2.01 -25.63
C THR A 225 -21.69 -3.10 -24.75
N LEU A 226 -22.78 -2.80 -24.05
CA LEU A 226 -23.56 -3.79 -23.33
C LEU A 226 -24.64 -4.31 -24.28
N SER A 227 -24.72 -5.63 -24.45
CA SER A 227 -25.71 -6.23 -25.34
C SER A 227 -27.07 -6.34 -24.62
N ASP A 228 -28.14 -5.81 -25.24
CA ASP A 228 -29.46 -5.50 -24.64
C ASP A 228 -30.21 -6.64 -23.93
N ASN A 229 -29.70 -7.86 -23.91
CA ASN A 229 -30.38 -8.98 -23.25
C ASN A 229 -29.45 -10.04 -22.65
N THR A 230 -28.17 -9.73 -22.48
CA THR A 230 -27.25 -10.64 -21.79
C THR A 230 -26.27 -9.84 -20.97
N LEU A 231 -25.77 -10.43 -19.89
CA LEU A 231 -24.64 -9.92 -19.13
C LEU A 231 -23.35 -9.78 -20.00
N LYS A 232 -23.41 -9.76 -21.33
CA LYS A 232 -22.24 -9.73 -22.20
C LYS A 232 -21.74 -8.30 -22.36
N LEU A 233 -20.47 -8.13 -22.04
CA LEU A 233 -19.69 -6.94 -22.37
C LEU A 233 -19.02 -7.19 -23.71
N GLU A 234 -19.32 -6.35 -24.68
CA GLU A 234 -18.70 -6.36 -26.00
C GLU A 234 -17.68 -5.23 -26.11
N LEU A 235 -16.53 -5.57 -26.68
CA LEU A 235 -15.50 -4.58 -27.01
C LEU A 235 -15.63 -4.21 -28.48
N THR A 236 -15.39 -2.95 -28.82
CA THR A 236 -15.26 -2.58 -30.24
C THR A 236 -14.15 -3.40 -30.88
N THR A 237 -14.34 -3.83 -32.12
CA THR A 237 -13.32 -4.67 -32.83
C THR A 237 -11.97 -4.03 -32.86
N ARG A 238 -11.96 -2.71 -33.06
CA ARG A 238 -10.73 -1.94 -33.06
C ARG A 238 -9.99 -2.15 -31.74
N PHE A 239 -10.64 -1.90 -30.61
CA PHE A 239 -10.03 -2.09 -29.30
C PHE A 239 -9.62 -3.55 -29.05
N PHE A 240 -10.44 -4.51 -29.46
CA PHE A 240 -10.12 -5.93 -29.33
C PHE A 240 -8.84 -6.31 -30.10
N GLU A 241 -8.77 -5.99 -31.40
CA GLU A 241 -7.64 -6.38 -32.25
C GLU A 241 -6.37 -5.59 -31.96
N THR A 242 -6.48 -4.30 -31.61
CA THR A 242 -5.29 -3.48 -31.38
C THR A 242 -4.74 -3.63 -29.97
N ILE A 243 -5.58 -3.88 -28.97
CA ILE A 243 -5.18 -3.82 -27.55
C ILE A 243 -5.33 -5.17 -26.86
N TYR A 244 -6.54 -5.72 -26.85
CA TYR A 244 -6.83 -6.93 -26.09
C TYR A 244 -6.06 -8.13 -26.63
N LYS A 245 -6.07 -8.33 -27.95
CA LYS A 245 -5.45 -9.48 -28.61
C LYS A 245 -3.92 -9.48 -28.43
N PRO A 246 -3.17 -8.38 -28.69
CA PRO A 246 -1.75 -8.35 -28.37
C PRO A 246 -1.44 -8.60 -26.90
N LEU A 247 -2.24 -8.04 -25.97
CA LEU A 247 -2.07 -8.32 -24.54
C LEU A 247 -2.33 -9.79 -24.19
N ALA A 248 -3.35 -10.40 -24.81
CA ALA A 248 -3.67 -11.82 -24.64
C ALA A 248 -2.57 -12.71 -25.23
N ASP A 249 -1.98 -12.34 -26.37
CA ASP A 249 -0.88 -13.04 -27.02
C ASP A 249 0.42 -12.91 -26.22
N LEU A 250 0.64 -11.77 -25.57
CA LEU A 250 1.77 -11.53 -24.67
C LEU A 250 1.60 -12.16 -23.29
N LYS A 251 0.40 -12.62 -22.94
CA LYS A 251 0.10 -13.21 -21.63
C LYS A 251 1.07 -14.32 -21.20
N PRO A 252 1.47 -15.30 -22.05
CA PRO A 252 2.43 -16.33 -21.65
C PRO A 252 3.79 -15.73 -21.27
N LEU A 253 4.23 -14.68 -21.96
CA LEU A 253 5.49 -13.99 -21.67
C LEU A 253 5.40 -13.17 -20.39
N ILE A 254 4.27 -12.48 -20.16
CA ILE A 254 4.03 -11.74 -18.92
C ILE A 254 4.04 -12.71 -17.72
N LEU A 255 3.34 -13.85 -17.82
CA LEU A 255 3.32 -14.87 -16.77
C LEU A 255 4.71 -15.49 -16.54
N LYS A 256 5.48 -15.73 -17.61
CA LYS A 256 6.86 -16.18 -17.51
C LYS A 256 7.73 -15.15 -16.78
N GLY A 257 7.65 -13.87 -17.13
CA GLY A 257 8.39 -12.80 -16.48
C GLY A 257 8.03 -12.62 -15.00
N ILE A 258 6.73 -12.71 -14.65
CA ILE A 258 6.28 -12.68 -13.25
C ILE A 258 6.87 -13.86 -12.46
N LYS A 259 6.86 -15.06 -13.04
CA LYS A 259 7.43 -16.26 -12.39
C LYS A 259 8.94 -16.09 -12.16
N GLU A 260 9.66 -15.61 -13.16
CA GLU A 260 11.11 -15.35 -13.06
C GLU A 260 11.44 -14.26 -12.02
N LEU A 261 10.64 -13.19 -11.94
CA LEU A 261 10.78 -12.16 -10.92
C LEU A 261 10.49 -12.67 -9.50
N GLY A 262 9.52 -13.58 -9.35
CA GLY A 262 9.22 -14.25 -8.10
C GLY A 262 10.39 -15.12 -7.63
N SER A 263 10.92 -15.97 -8.52
CA SER A 263 12.04 -16.88 -8.19
C SER A 263 13.34 -16.15 -7.84
N ARG A 264 13.60 -14.96 -8.42
CA ARG A 264 14.79 -14.16 -8.07
C ARG A 264 14.78 -13.62 -6.65
N LYS A 265 13.60 -13.38 -6.07
CA LYS A 265 13.49 -12.91 -4.67
C LYS A 265 13.83 -14.00 -3.66
N GLU A 266 13.68 -15.28 -4.02
CA GLU A 266 13.98 -16.41 -3.14
C GLU A 266 15.49 -16.70 -3.08
N THR A 267 16.22 -16.53 -4.19
CA THR A 267 17.66 -16.82 -4.24
C THR A 267 18.54 -15.80 -3.52
N THR A 268 18.05 -14.58 -3.26
CA THR A 268 18.83 -13.54 -2.58
C THR A 268 18.82 -13.64 -1.04
N ASN A 269 18.10 -14.60 -0.46
CA ASN A 269 17.95 -14.73 1.00
C ASN A 269 18.72 -15.91 1.62
N THR A 270 19.48 -16.70 0.85
CA THR A 270 20.09 -17.94 1.35
C THR A 270 21.60 -17.88 1.58
N ASP A 271 22.27 -16.77 1.26
CA ASP A 271 23.74 -16.63 1.35
C ASP A 271 24.22 -15.63 2.42
N ASN A 272 23.47 -15.43 3.52
CA ASN A 272 23.95 -14.71 4.70
C ASN A 272 23.61 -15.45 6.00
#